data_AF-A0A3D2FT55-F1
#
_entry.id   AF-A0A3D2FT55-F1
#
_cell.length_a   1.000
_cell.length_b   1.000
_cell.length_c   1.000
_cell.angle_alpha   90.00
_cell.angle_beta   90.00
_cell.angle_gamma   90.00
#
_symmetry.space_group_name_H-M   'P 1'
#
loop_
_entity.id
_entity.type
_entity.pdbx_description
1 polymer ?
#
loop_
_entity_poly.entity_id
_entity_poly.type
_entity_poly.pdbx_seq_one_letter_code
_entity_poly.pdbx_strand_id
1 'polypeptide(L)'
;MWTQIYYHVWWPGQGNDPMYLANTSMNRTRNNYYENNYTPHMFTNGKDSGSNTTNWKNDPKEYLDDVGLYGVRISGTQSGNDISFDVELDAVKSTSSSRDLRLFIATVMDTVKYSGSANGLTEHHNAVIDLITGDTGKSIKLFSGVVTKESFSWSMRTEWINHSDLTYNMSGLKVVAWIQDYSNKEILQVNELNFD
;
A
#
# COMPACT_ATOMS: atom_id res chain seq x y z
N MET A 1 -5.88 -10.99 8.34
CA MET A 1 -6.37 -10.41 7.06
C MET A 1 -5.21 -10.42 6.09
N TRP A 2 -5.45 -10.67 4.81
CA TRP A 2 -4.42 -10.58 3.76
C TRP A 2 -4.80 -9.44 2.82
N THR A 3 -3.84 -8.55 2.52
CA THR A 3 -4.06 -7.38 1.66
C THR A 3 -3.01 -7.37 0.56
N GLN A 4 -3.45 -7.13 -0.68
CA GLN A 4 -2.58 -6.94 -1.83
C GLN A 4 -2.74 -5.51 -2.32
N ILE A 5 -1.62 -4.87 -2.65
CA ILE A 5 -1.56 -3.53 -3.24
C ILE A 5 -0.54 -3.54 -4.37
N TYR A 6 -0.73 -2.69 -5.37
CA TYR A 6 0.08 -2.69 -6.57
C TYR A 6 0.68 -1.31 -6.83
N TYR A 7 2.00 -1.28 -6.93
CA TYR A 7 2.75 -0.13 -7.44
C TYR A 7 2.96 -0.33 -8.94
N HIS A 8 2.68 0.71 -9.72
CA HIS A 8 2.88 0.68 -11.17
C HIS A 8 4.29 1.17 -11.52
N VAL A 9 4.85 0.66 -12.61
CA VAL A 9 6.21 1.01 -13.07
C VAL A 9 6.17 1.47 -14.53
N TRP A 10 7.27 2.06 -14.99
CA TRP A 10 7.36 2.69 -16.32
C TRP A 10 7.75 1.72 -17.45
N TRP A 11 7.85 0.42 -17.17
CA TRP A 11 8.27 -0.62 -18.11
C TRP A 11 7.37 -1.86 -17.92
N PRO A 12 7.32 -2.84 -18.85
CA PRO A 12 8.09 -2.98 -20.11
C PRO A 12 7.63 -2.06 -21.26
N GLY A 13 6.57 -1.26 -21.06
CA GLY A 13 6.07 -0.30 -22.05
C GLY A 13 6.93 0.98 -22.18
N GLN A 14 6.49 1.94 -23.00
CA GLN A 14 7.20 3.19 -23.30
C GLN A 14 7.23 4.22 -22.14
N GLY A 15 7.01 3.83 -20.89
CA GLY A 15 6.90 4.77 -19.76
C GLY A 15 5.56 5.50 -19.65
N ASN A 16 4.56 5.08 -20.41
CA ASN A 16 3.26 5.75 -20.53
C ASN A 16 2.15 5.07 -19.71
N ASP A 17 2.48 4.27 -18.69
CA ASP A 17 1.45 3.75 -17.78
C ASP A 17 0.87 4.93 -16.98
N PRO A 18 -0.43 5.27 -17.16
CA PRO A 18 -1.02 6.45 -16.51
C PRO A 18 -1.05 6.35 -14.98
N MET A 19 -1.15 5.15 -14.41
CA MET A 19 -1.13 4.93 -12.96
C MET A 19 0.28 5.12 -12.38
N TYR A 20 1.33 4.80 -13.16
CA TYR A 20 2.69 5.19 -12.84
C TYR A 20 2.88 6.72 -12.91
N LEU A 21 2.44 7.34 -14.01
CA LEU A 21 2.61 8.76 -14.28
C LEU A 21 1.90 9.65 -13.26
N ALA A 22 0.77 9.20 -12.72
CA ALA A 22 0.00 9.94 -11.73
C ALA A 22 0.76 10.14 -10.39
N ASN A 23 1.77 9.33 -10.10
CA ASN A 23 2.63 9.49 -8.92
C ASN A 23 4.02 8.86 -9.10
N THR A 24 4.84 9.47 -9.97
CA THR A 24 6.16 8.90 -10.32
C THR A 24 7.14 8.85 -9.15
N SER A 25 7.07 9.79 -8.21
CA SER A 25 7.94 9.83 -7.01
C SER A 25 7.71 8.60 -6.14
N MET A 26 6.45 8.36 -5.78
CA MET A 26 6.05 7.22 -4.96
C MET A 26 6.44 5.91 -5.62
N ASN A 27 6.04 5.72 -6.88
CA ASN A 27 6.29 4.49 -7.60
C ASN A 27 7.79 4.21 -7.76
N ARG A 28 8.61 5.23 -8.07
CA ARG A 28 10.08 5.06 -8.14
C ARG A 28 10.69 4.74 -6.79
N THR A 29 10.30 5.45 -5.73
CA THR A 29 10.84 5.23 -4.39
C THR A 29 10.53 3.83 -3.90
N ARG A 30 9.28 3.37 -4.06
CA ARG A 30 8.88 2.01 -3.67
C ARG A 30 9.52 0.94 -4.55
N ASN A 31 9.57 1.13 -5.87
CA ASN A 31 10.27 0.20 -6.77
C ASN A 31 11.75 0.06 -6.40
N ASN A 32 12.45 1.16 -6.13
CA ASN A 32 13.85 1.16 -5.75
C ASN A 32 14.08 0.50 -4.38
N TYR A 33 13.19 0.75 -3.42
CA TYR A 33 13.25 0.11 -2.10
C TYR A 33 13.15 -1.41 -2.18
N TYR A 34 12.29 -1.92 -3.07
CA TYR A 34 12.17 -3.35 -3.35
C TYR A 34 13.19 -3.87 -4.39
N GLU A 35 14.08 -3.02 -4.89
CA GLU A 35 15.11 -3.36 -5.88
C GLU A 35 14.53 -4.05 -7.13
N ASN A 36 13.30 -3.69 -7.51
CA ASN A 36 12.56 -4.37 -8.56
C ASN A 36 13.03 -3.97 -9.97
N ASN A 37 13.20 -4.97 -10.84
CA ASN A 37 13.64 -4.83 -12.22
C ASN A 37 12.84 -5.66 -13.25
N TYR A 38 11.75 -6.34 -12.86
CA TYR A 38 10.84 -7.03 -13.79
C TYR A 38 9.39 -7.07 -13.28
N THR A 39 8.43 -7.37 -14.16
CA THR A 39 7.01 -7.35 -13.86
C THR A 39 6.34 -8.52 -14.56
N PRO A 40 5.36 -9.18 -13.92
CA PRO A 40 4.93 -8.93 -12.54
C PRO A 40 5.98 -9.39 -11.51
N HIS A 41 6.08 -8.73 -10.37
CA HIS A 41 7.00 -9.11 -9.30
C HIS A 41 6.34 -8.83 -7.94
N MET A 42 6.14 -9.89 -7.15
CA MET A 42 5.44 -9.82 -5.87
C MET A 42 6.42 -9.93 -4.71
N PHE A 43 6.15 -9.15 -3.66
CA PHE A 43 6.77 -9.31 -2.35
C PHE A 43 5.70 -9.72 -1.34
N THR A 44 5.91 -10.82 -0.64
CA THR A 44 5.00 -11.36 0.38
C THR A 44 5.60 -11.09 1.75
N ASN A 45 4.99 -10.21 2.54
CA ASN A 45 5.49 -9.87 3.88
C ASN A 45 6.97 -9.42 3.91
N GLY A 46 7.46 -8.84 2.81
CA GLY A 46 8.87 -8.46 2.63
C GLY A 46 9.75 -9.50 1.93
N LYS A 47 9.33 -10.78 1.88
CA LYS A 47 9.99 -11.85 1.11
C LYS A 47 9.79 -11.61 -0.38
N ASP A 48 10.84 -11.73 -1.17
CA ASP A 48 10.76 -11.77 -2.63
C ASP A 48 10.06 -13.08 -3.06
N SER A 49 8.85 -12.95 -3.60
CA SER A 49 8.05 -14.07 -4.14
C SER A 49 8.18 -14.21 -5.66
N GLY A 50 8.92 -13.31 -6.32
CA GLY A 50 9.21 -13.31 -7.74
C GLY A 50 8.00 -13.15 -8.66
N SER A 51 8.12 -13.67 -9.88
CA SER A 51 7.09 -13.69 -10.93
C SER A 51 6.40 -15.06 -11.08
N ASN A 52 6.08 -15.76 -9.98
CA ASN A 52 5.50 -17.10 -10.03
C ASN A 52 4.26 -17.26 -9.16
N THR A 53 3.14 -17.62 -9.79
CA THR A 53 1.85 -17.87 -9.13
C THR A 53 1.89 -18.95 -8.04
N THR A 54 2.81 -19.91 -8.11
CA THR A 54 3.00 -20.91 -7.05
C THR A 54 3.49 -20.26 -5.76
N ASN A 55 4.50 -19.39 -5.85
CA ASN A 55 5.04 -18.66 -4.71
C ASN A 55 3.98 -17.70 -4.15
N TRP A 56 3.30 -16.96 -5.02
CA TRP A 56 2.25 -16.01 -4.62
C TRP A 56 1.11 -16.65 -3.82
N LYS A 57 0.84 -17.95 -4.05
CA LYS A 57 -0.16 -18.73 -3.30
C LYS A 57 0.38 -19.37 -2.03
N ASN A 58 1.68 -19.68 -1.97
CA ASN A 58 2.25 -20.48 -0.90
C ASN A 58 2.99 -19.64 0.14
N ASP A 59 3.71 -18.60 -0.26
CA ASP A 59 4.45 -17.73 0.67
C ASP A 59 3.53 -17.11 1.73
N PRO A 60 2.30 -16.62 1.43
CA PRO A 60 1.42 -16.09 2.47
C PRO A 60 1.07 -17.14 3.55
N LYS A 61 1.09 -18.43 3.21
CA LYS A 61 0.76 -19.51 4.14
C LYS A 61 1.80 -19.71 5.22
N GLU A 62 3.05 -19.28 4.97
CA GLU A 62 4.14 -19.36 5.95
C GLU A 62 3.89 -18.48 7.18
N TYR A 63 2.98 -17.50 7.08
CA TYR A 63 2.69 -16.50 8.11
C TYR A 63 1.33 -16.71 8.80
N LEU A 64 0.59 -17.78 8.47
CA LEU A 64 -0.77 -17.98 9.00
C LEU A 64 -0.81 -18.26 10.50
N ASP A 65 0.23 -18.89 11.03
CA ASP A 65 0.35 -19.28 12.43
C ASP A 65 1.17 -18.26 13.25
N ASP A 66 1.66 -17.20 12.62
CA ASP A 66 2.45 -16.17 13.28
C ASP A 66 1.59 -15.32 14.22
N VAL A 67 2.11 -15.09 15.43
CA VAL A 67 1.43 -14.26 16.42
C VAL A 67 1.72 -12.79 16.15
N GLY A 68 0.69 -12.04 15.77
CA GLY A 68 0.78 -10.59 15.62
C GLY A 68 1.15 -9.90 16.94
N LEU A 69 2.26 -9.15 16.94
CA LEU A 69 2.73 -8.37 18.10
C LEU A 69 2.31 -6.90 18.07
N TYR A 70 1.63 -6.49 17.00
CA TYR A 70 1.23 -5.11 16.75
C TYR A 70 -0.25 -5.05 16.35
N GLY A 71 -0.92 -3.96 16.72
CA GLY A 71 -2.27 -3.64 16.29
C GLY A 71 -2.27 -2.46 15.32
N VAL A 72 -3.13 -2.54 14.30
CA VAL A 72 -3.48 -1.43 13.40
C VAL A 72 -4.99 -1.40 13.29
N ARG A 73 -5.63 -0.28 13.67
CA ARG A 73 -7.06 -0.05 13.50
C ARG A 73 -7.26 1.26 12.77
N ILE A 74 -8.23 1.29 11.86
CA ILE A 74 -8.51 2.44 11.01
C ILE A 74 -10.01 2.73 11.12
N SER A 75 -10.38 3.99 11.31
CA SER A 75 -11.78 4.43 11.31
C SER A 75 -11.88 5.80 10.66
N GLY A 76 -12.89 6.05 9.84
CA GLY A 76 -12.97 7.29 9.10
C GLY A 76 -14.17 7.39 8.19
N THR A 77 -14.18 8.43 7.39
CA THR A 77 -15.27 8.76 6.46
C THR A 77 -14.71 9.25 5.14
N GLN A 78 -15.48 9.04 4.07
CA GLN A 78 -15.24 9.60 2.75
C GLN A 78 -16.35 10.58 2.40
N SER A 79 -15.98 11.70 1.78
CA SER A 79 -16.90 12.66 1.19
C SER A 79 -16.41 13.01 -0.22
N GLY A 80 -17.01 12.39 -1.23
CA GLY A 80 -16.57 12.55 -2.62
C GLY A 80 -15.12 12.10 -2.82
N ASN A 81 -14.25 13.05 -3.13
CA ASN A 81 -12.82 12.83 -3.39
C ASN A 81 -11.94 13.01 -2.15
N ASP A 82 -12.54 13.32 -1.00
CA ASP A 82 -11.85 13.60 0.24
C ASP A 82 -12.10 12.49 1.26
N ILE A 83 -11.08 12.15 2.04
CA ILE A 83 -11.17 11.21 3.16
C ILE A 83 -10.60 11.84 4.42
N SER A 84 -11.21 11.50 5.56
CA SER A 84 -10.72 11.85 6.89
C SER A 84 -10.82 10.63 7.78
N PHE A 85 -9.71 10.24 8.40
CA PHE A 85 -9.63 9.00 9.17
C PHE A 85 -8.59 9.06 10.28
N ASP A 86 -8.77 8.21 11.27
CA ASP A 86 -7.85 7.95 12.36
C ASP A 86 -7.18 6.59 12.17
N VAL A 87 -5.90 6.50 12.52
CA VAL A 87 -5.15 5.25 12.65
C VAL A 87 -4.73 5.10 14.11
N GLU A 88 -5.10 3.98 14.71
CA GLU A 88 -4.69 3.58 16.05
C GLU A 88 -3.70 2.42 15.96
N LEU A 89 -2.57 2.59 16.64
CA LEU A 89 -1.47 1.63 16.71
C LEU A 89 -1.24 1.19 18.15
N ASP A 90 -1.00 -0.10 18.34
CA ASP A 90 -0.55 -0.65 19.63
C ASP A 90 0.50 -1.74 19.43
N ALA A 91 1.21 -2.07 20.51
CA ALA A 91 2.19 -3.14 20.51
C ALA A 91 2.14 -3.91 21.82
N VAL A 92 2.30 -5.23 21.75
CA VAL A 92 2.39 -6.09 22.94
C VAL A 92 3.67 -5.78 23.73
N LYS A 93 4.76 -5.44 23.04
CA LYS A 93 6.04 -5.03 23.62
C LYS A 93 6.49 -3.70 23.03
N SER A 94 7.05 -2.83 23.86
CA SER A 94 7.62 -1.57 23.41
C SER A 94 8.69 -1.79 22.35
N THR A 95 8.67 -0.98 21.30
CA THR A 95 9.61 -1.07 20.19
C THR A 95 11.01 -0.63 20.62
N SER A 96 12.04 -1.36 20.18
CA SER A 96 13.44 -0.96 20.41
C SER A 96 13.93 -0.01 19.31
N SER A 97 14.96 0.77 19.62
CA SER A 97 15.66 1.61 18.63
C SER A 97 16.52 0.82 17.63
N SER A 98 16.60 -0.51 17.78
CA SER A 98 17.37 -1.39 16.89
C SER A 98 16.62 -1.75 15.60
N ARG A 99 15.33 -1.42 15.50
CA ARG A 99 14.50 -1.64 14.31
C ARG A 99 14.11 -0.30 13.72
N ASP A 100 14.09 -0.20 12.38
CA ASP A 100 13.59 0.98 11.67
C ASP A 100 12.10 0.76 11.35
N LEU A 101 11.26 0.87 12.39
CA LEU A 101 9.82 0.67 12.23
C LEU A 101 9.16 1.92 11.65
N ARG A 102 8.38 1.71 10.60
CA ARG A 102 7.67 2.78 9.90
C ARG A 102 6.21 2.43 9.69
N LEU A 103 5.35 3.44 9.87
CA LEU A 103 3.96 3.44 9.47
C LEU A 103 3.86 3.89 8.02
N PHE A 104 3.26 3.04 7.20
CA PHE A 104 2.84 3.38 5.86
C PHE A 104 1.32 3.45 5.81
N ILE A 105 0.81 4.43 5.09
CA ILE A 105 -0.62 4.58 4.82
C ILE A 105 -0.78 4.87 3.33
N ALA A 106 -1.44 3.97 2.61
CA ALA A 106 -1.73 4.11 1.19
C ALA A 106 -3.20 4.43 0.97
N THR A 107 -3.49 5.33 0.04
CA THR A 107 -4.78 5.34 -0.65
C THR A 107 -4.72 4.39 -1.83
N VAL A 108 -5.75 3.56 -1.95
CA VAL A 108 -5.79 2.46 -2.92
C VAL A 108 -7.12 2.50 -3.64
N MET A 109 -7.08 2.38 -4.96
CA MET A 109 -8.28 2.20 -5.77
C MET A 109 -8.49 0.70 -6.01
N ASP A 110 -9.64 0.18 -5.58
CA ASP A 110 -9.98 -1.24 -5.70
C ASP A 110 -9.93 -1.71 -7.16
N THR A 111 -10.53 -0.96 -8.08
CA THR A 111 -10.51 -1.29 -9.51
C THR A 111 -10.33 -0.04 -10.37
N VAL A 112 -9.32 -0.08 -11.23
CA VAL A 112 -9.02 0.93 -12.26
C VAL A 112 -9.07 0.26 -13.62
N LYS A 113 -9.89 0.81 -14.52
CA LYS A 113 -9.97 0.36 -15.91
C LYS A 113 -9.12 1.24 -16.80
N TYR A 114 -8.28 0.62 -17.61
CA TYR A 114 -7.42 1.27 -18.60
C TYR A 114 -7.47 0.50 -19.93
N SER A 115 -8.33 0.94 -20.85
CA SER A 115 -8.52 0.28 -22.14
C SER A 115 -7.34 0.44 -23.10
N GLY A 116 -6.48 1.44 -22.89
CA GLY A 116 -5.29 1.71 -23.71
C GLY A 116 -4.09 0.80 -23.40
N SER A 117 -4.25 -0.19 -22.54
CA SER A 117 -3.14 -1.04 -22.08
C SER A 117 -2.51 -1.87 -23.19
N ALA A 118 -1.23 -1.62 -23.46
CA ALA A 118 -0.48 -2.28 -24.53
C ALA A 118 -0.28 -3.79 -24.32
N ASN A 119 -0.39 -4.27 -23.07
CA ASN A 119 -0.25 -5.69 -22.74
C ASN A 119 -1.60 -6.43 -22.65
N GLY A 120 -2.72 -5.75 -22.93
CA GLY A 120 -4.07 -6.32 -22.87
C GLY A 120 -4.67 -6.45 -21.46
N LEU A 121 -3.91 -6.16 -20.39
CA LEU A 121 -4.45 -6.07 -19.03
C LEU A 121 -5.18 -4.73 -18.89
N THR A 122 -6.51 -4.79 -18.93
CA THR A 122 -7.36 -3.58 -18.94
C THR A 122 -8.03 -3.28 -17.61
N GLU A 123 -7.98 -4.21 -16.66
CA GLU A 123 -8.47 -4.03 -15.29
C GLU A 123 -7.32 -4.23 -14.31
N HIS A 124 -7.09 -3.21 -13.49
CA HIS A 124 -6.04 -3.17 -12.48
C HIS A 124 -6.69 -3.10 -11.12
N HIS A 125 -6.38 -4.08 -10.27
CA HIS A 125 -6.97 -4.16 -8.94
C HIS A 125 -6.00 -3.62 -7.89
N ASN A 126 -6.53 -3.01 -6.83
CA ASN A 126 -5.77 -2.49 -5.69
C ASN A 126 -4.58 -1.60 -6.08
N ALA A 127 -4.78 -0.71 -7.06
CA ALA A 127 -3.76 0.22 -7.52
C ALA A 127 -3.49 1.28 -6.43
N VAL A 128 -2.22 1.42 -6.01
CA VAL A 128 -1.83 2.47 -5.06
C VAL A 128 -1.88 3.83 -5.77
N ILE A 129 -2.61 4.77 -5.17
CA ILE A 129 -2.74 6.14 -5.64
C ILE A 129 -1.66 7.02 -5.01
N ASP A 130 -1.52 6.95 -3.68
CA ASP A 130 -0.64 7.82 -2.91
C ASP A 130 -0.19 7.19 -1.57
N LEU A 131 0.91 7.71 -1.00
CA LEU A 131 1.38 7.36 0.34
C LEU A 131 1.28 8.58 1.27
N ILE A 132 0.28 8.57 2.16
CA ILE A 132 -0.05 9.69 3.05
C ILE A 132 1.08 9.98 4.05
N THR A 133 1.82 8.95 4.48
CA THR A 133 2.95 9.10 5.40
C THR A 133 4.29 9.34 4.70
N GLY A 134 4.27 9.64 3.39
CA GLY A 134 5.43 9.85 2.53
C GLY A 134 5.97 8.56 1.91
N ASP A 135 6.74 8.71 0.83
CA ASP A 135 7.20 7.59 -0.01
C ASP A 135 8.10 6.58 0.72
N THR A 136 8.71 7.00 1.83
CA THR A 136 9.54 6.14 2.70
C THR A 136 8.87 5.80 4.03
N GLY A 137 7.61 6.18 4.22
CA GLY A 137 6.85 5.98 5.45
C GLY A 137 7.30 6.88 6.61
N LYS A 138 6.47 6.94 7.66
CA LYS A 138 6.72 7.71 8.87
C LYS A 138 7.35 6.82 9.93
N SER A 139 8.52 7.18 10.46
CA SER A 139 9.13 6.45 11.58
C SER A 139 8.24 6.48 12.82
N ILE A 140 8.08 5.33 13.48
CA ILE A 140 7.24 5.18 14.68
C ILE A 140 7.99 4.55 15.84
N LYS A 141 7.52 4.86 17.05
CA LYS A 141 7.88 4.17 18.30
C LYS A 141 6.59 3.87 19.05
N LEU A 142 6.38 2.61 19.40
CA LEU A 142 5.19 2.17 20.13
C LEU A 142 5.61 1.70 21.52
N PHE A 143 4.76 1.98 22.51
CA PHE A 143 4.97 1.60 23.89
C PHE A 143 3.91 0.57 24.30
N SER A 144 4.35 -0.49 24.98
CA SER A 144 3.43 -1.52 25.47
C SER A 144 2.37 -0.92 26.39
N GLY A 145 1.11 -1.32 26.19
CA GLY A 145 -0.04 -0.81 26.94
C GLY A 145 -0.52 0.59 26.55
N VAL A 146 0.07 1.21 25.53
CA VAL A 146 -0.33 2.53 25.03
C VAL A 146 -0.88 2.40 23.60
N VAL A 147 -2.03 3.01 23.36
CA VAL A 147 -2.58 3.20 22.01
C VAL A 147 -2.10 4.55 21.48
N THR A 148 -1.32 4.52 20.39
CA THR A 148 -0.93 5.73 19.65
C THR A 148 -1.98 6.00 18.59
N LYS A 149 -2.63 7.16 18.66
CA LYS A 149 -3.63 7.60 17.68
C LYS A 149 -3.07 8.71 16.81
N GLU A 150 -3.27 8.60 15.50
CA GLU A 150 -2.94 9.64 14.52
C GLU A 150 -4.12 9.93 13.60
N SER A 151 -4.36 11.20 13.30
CA SER A 151 -5.46 11.65 12.45
C SER A 151 -4.92 12.18 11.12
N PHE A 152 -5.58 11.80 10.03
CA PHE A 152 -5.19 12.16 8.67
C PHE A 152 -6.38 12.68 7.88
N SER A 153 -6.09 13.60 6.97
CA SER A 153 -6.99 14.05 5.91
C SER A 153 -6.25 13.96 4.58
N TRP A 154 -6.93 13.49 3.54
CA TRP A 154 -6.36 13.38 2.20
C TRP A 154 -7.42 13.68 1.14
N SER A 155 -6.98 14.30 0.05
CA SER A 155 -7.81 14.61 -1.11
C SER A 155 -7.20 13.92 -2.34
N MET A 156 -8.05 13.42 -3.23
CA MET A 156 -7.59 12.74 -4.42
C MET A 156 -6.67 13.62 -5.27
N ARG A 157 -5.55 13.03 -5.71
CA ARG A 157 -4.58 13.67 -6.61
C ARG A 157 -5.27 14.13 -7.89
N THR A 158 -4.95 15.33 -8.35
CA THR A 158 -5.51 15.90 -9.59
C THR A 158 -5.21 15.07 -10.83
N GLU A 159 -4.09 14.33 -10.81
CA GLU A 159 -3.66 13.41 -11.86
C GLU A 159 -4.59 12.21 -12.01
N TRP A 160 -5.41 11.91 -10.99
CA TRP A 160 -6.45 10.88 -11.09
C TRP A 160 -7.79 11.48 -11.48
N ILE A 161 -8.15 12.62 -10.89
CA ILE A 161 -9.43 13.29 -11.11
C ILE A 161 -9.63 13.60 -12.61
N ASN A 162 -10.70 13.03 -13.18
CA ASN A 162 -11.06 13.21 -14.60
C ASN A 162 -9.95 12.80 -15.59
N HIS A 163 -9.08 11.85 -15.22
CA HIS A 163 -8.08 11.33 -16.14
C HIS A 163 -8.74 10.70 -17.36
N SER A 164 -8.37 11.12 -18.58
CA SER A 164 -9.07 10.74 -19.82
C SER A 164 -9.06 9.24 -20.10
N ASP A 165 -7.98 8.56 -19.69
CA ASP A 165 -7.76 7.15 -20.03
C ASP A 165 -8.12 6.19 -18.89
N LEU A 166 -8.42 6.70 -17.69
CA LEU A 166 -8.70 5.89 -16.51
C LEU A 166 -10.16 5.99 -16.12
N THR A 167 -10.80 4.86 -15.89
CA THR A 167 -12.16 4.81 -15.33
C THR A 167 -12.15 4.00 -14.04
N TYR A 168 -12.71 4.56 -12.98
CA TYR A 168 -12.78 3.93 -11.66
C TYR A 168 -14.04 4.40 -10.92
N ASN A 169 -14.41 3.68 -9.85
CA ASN A 169 -15.53 4.05 -8.99
C ASN A 169 -15.00 4.51 -7.63
N MET A 170 -15.40 5.70 -7.18
CA MET A 170 -14.98 6.26 -5.90
C MET A 170 -15.42 5.45 -4.69
N SER A 171 -16.46 4.61 -4.79
CA SER A 171 -16.80 3.65 -3.73
C SER A 171 -15.74 2.55 -3.56
N GLY A 172 -14.85 2.37 -4.54
CA GLY A 172 -13.70 1.48 -4.45
C GLY A 172 -12.46 2.13 -3.84
N LEU A 173 -12.54 3.40 -3.40
CA LEU A 173 -11.44 4.03 -2.67
C LEU A 173 -11.34 3.42 -1.27
N LYS A 174 -10.14 3.00 -0.89
CA LYS A 174 -9.85 2.50 0.44
C LYS A 174 -8.53 3.01 0.98
N VAL A 175 -8.35 2.88 2.30
CA VAL A 175 -7.08 3.14 2.99
C VAL A 175 -6.49 1.82 3.44
N VAL A 176 -5.20 1.61 3.16
CA VAL A 176 -4.43 0.47 3.69
C VAL A 176 -3.32 1.05 4.57
N ALA A 177 -3.28 0.64 5.84
CA ALA A 177 -2.21 1.02 6.76
C ALA A 177 -1.43 -0.21 7.21
N TRP A 178 -0.09 -0.12 7.21
CA TRP A 178 0.76 -1.21 7.66
C TRP A 178 1.99 -0.71 8.41
N ILE A 179 2.47 -1.55 9.32
CA ILE A 179 3.75 -1.38 10.01
C ILE A 179 4.77 -2.22 9.28
N GLN A 180 5.87 -1.59 8.85
CA GLN A 180 6.98 -2.24 8.18
C GLN A 180 8.27 -2.01 8.96
N ASP A 181 9.09 -3.05 9.11
CA ASP A 181 10.51 -2.87 9.41
C ASP A 181 11.24 -2.53 8.11
N TYR A 182 11.60 -1.27 7.99
CA TYR A 182 12.15 -0.73 6.77
C TYR A 182 13.54 -1.30 6.45
N SER A 183 14.25 -1.85 7.44
CA SER A 183 15.60 -2.39 7.23
C SER A 183 15.60 -3.72 6.49
N ASN A 184 14.56 -4.53 6.65
CA ASN A 184 14.47 -5.88 6.09
C ASN A 184 13.21 -6.11 5.23
N LYS A 185 12.40 -5.07 5.00
CA LYS A 185 11.16 -5.10 4.20
C LYS A 185 10.00 -5.84 4.87
N GLU A 186 10.19 -6.41 6.06
CA GLU A 186 9.19 -7.21 6.77
C GLU A 186 7.95 -6.39 7.12
N ILE A 187 6.77 -6.91 6.81
CA ILE A 187 5.50 -6.31 7.23
C ILE A 187 5.05 -7.02 8.52
N LEU A 188 4.75 -6.23 9.55
CA LEU A 188 4.50 -6.73 10.91
C LEU A 188 3.03 -6.74 11.29
N GLN A 189 2.24 -5.87 10.64
CA GLN A 189 0.79 -5.82 10.76
C GLN A 189 0.24 -4.98 9.61
N VAL A 190 -0.95 -5.33 9.12
CA VAL A 190 -1.69 -4.58 8.10
C VAL A 190 -3.17 -4.57 8.44
N ASN A 191 -3.84 -3.46 8.13
CA ASN A 191 -5.29 -3.38 8.11
C ASN A 191 -5.75 -2.45 7.00
N GLU A 192 -7.01 -2.58 6.59
CA GLU A 192 -7.62 -1.72 5.59
C GLU A 192 -9.00 -1.22 6.03
N LEU A 193 -9.38 -0.05 5.52
CA LEU A 193 -10.70 0.55 5.70
C LEU A 193 -11.29 0.84 4.32
N ASN A 194 -12.44 0.22 4.06
CA ASN A 194 -13.37 0.65 3.01
C ASN A 194 -14.39 1.62 3.66
N PHE A 195 -14.83 2.64 2.93
CA PHE A 195 -15.65 3.72 3.48
C PHE A 195 -17.17 3.52 3.30
N ASP A 196 -17.58 2.28 3.01
CA ASP A 196 -18.96 1.84 2.72
C ASP A 196 -20.02 2.34 3.74
#